data_AF-L8GQ71-F1
#
_entry.id   AF-L8GQ71-F1
#
_cell.length_a   1.000
_cell.length_b   1.000
_cell.length_c   1.000
_cell.angle_alpha   90.00
_cell.angle_beta   90.00
_cell.angle_gamma   90.00
#
_symmetry.space_group_name_H-M   'P 1'
#
loop_
_entity.id
_entity.type
_entity.pdbx_description
1 polymer ?
#
loop_
_entity_poly.entity_id
_entity_poly.type
_entity_poly.pdbx_seq_one_letter_code
_entity_poly.pdbx_strand_id
1 'polypeptide(L)'
;MIMADEIDILVDLTGHTAGNRLDVMALKPAPVQVTYIGYPNTTGLPTIDYRFADAVTDPLDSQQRYVEELVRLPHCFLCYTPSPDAGPVAPAPCTKNGYITFGSFNNLAKRMVIKCKPFACDTIRNNFLRRLQDEGIEPARVDLLALIPLNHDHLQAYSYMDISLDTFPYAGTTTTCEALWMGVPVITLTGDNHAHNVGATILQQVGHEELIARTKESYVQAALRLASDVQRLHAIRRYRIAIVSISLREKMQSSYLCNPREFTRNLEDTYSRLWRKHCLQHVELSAVDNQGQPAPSSEPNTTTGPAKKVKITTEGTELDGGGGAAAAENGSHRGPAYVHPARSPF
;
A
#
# COMPACT_ATOMS: atom_id res chain seq x y z
N MET A 1 -8.41 15.19 -25.64
CA MET A 1 -8.88 14.66 -24.34
C MET A 1 -8.31 15.56 -23.26
N ILE A 2 -7.52 15.11 -22.27
CA ILE A 2 -7.04 15.88 -21.09
C ILE A 2 -7.01 17.42 -21.24
N MET A 3 -6.25 17.98 -22.20
CA MET A 3 -6.17 19.45 -22.41
C MET A 3 -7.52 20.12 -22.78
N ALA A 4 -8.38 19.42 -23.51
CA ALA A 4 -9.73 19.85 -23.87
C ALA A 4 -10.76 19.61 -22.74
N ASP A 5 -10.41 18.79 -21.75
CA ASP A 5 -11.21 18.57 -20.54
C ASP A 5 -10.86 19.60 -19.43
N GLU A 6 -9.93 20.53 -19.73
CA GLU A 6 -9.50 21.64 -18.86
C GLU A 6 -9.07 21.19 -17.44
N ILE A 7 -8.34 20.06 -17.35
CA ILE A 7 -7.90 19.47 -16.08
C ILE A 7 -6.85 20.34 -15.38
N ASP A 8 -7.20 20.94 -14.23
CA ASP A 8 -6.29 21.75 -13.41
C ASP A 8 -5.12 20.94 -12.81
N ILE A 9 -5.43 19.75 -12.29
CA ILE A 9 -4.48 18.85 -11.61
C ILE A 9 -4.61 17.44 -12.19
N LEU A 10 -3.58 16.97 -12.90
CA LEU A 10 -3.50 15.58 -13.38
C LEU A 10 -2.69 14.72 -12.40
N VAL A 11 -3.22 13.54 -12.04
CA VAL A 11 -2.58 12.63 -11.09
C VAL A 11 -2.23 11.31 -11.78
N ASP A 12 -0.93 11.02 -11.88
CA ASP A 12 -0.40 9.70 -12.20
C ASP A 12 -0.55 8.76 -10.99
N LEU A 13 -1.21 7.62 -11.22
CA LEU A 13 -1.44 6.57 -10.22
C LEU A 13 -0.65 5.28 -10.52
N THR A 14 0.33 5.35 -11.44
CA THR A 14 1.00 4.16 -12.00
C THR A 14 2.53 4.24 -11.90
N GLY A 15 3.14 5.41 -12.12
CA GLY A 15 4.60 5.59 -12.18
C GLY A 15 5.27 4.59 -13.14
N HIS A 16 6.39 4.00 -12.73
CA HIS A 16 7.13 3.02 -13.56
C HIS A 16 6.53 1.59 -13.57
N THR A 17 5.30 1.40 -13.09
CA THR A 17 4.63 0.09 -13.16
C THR A 17 4.00 -0.16 -14.55
N ALA A 18 3.51 -1.39 -14.78
CA ALA A 18 3.04 -1.83 -16.08
C ALA A 18 1.80 -1.06 -16.55
N GLY A 19 1.76 -0.69 -17.84
CA GLY A 19 0.61 0.00 -18.43
C GLY A 19 0.52 1.51 -18.13
N ASN A 20 1.59 2.13 -17.60
CA ASN A 20 1.65 3.56 -17.30
C ASN A 20 1.48 4.48 -18.52
N ARG A 21 1.34 5.79 -18.23
CA ARG A 21 1.21 6.88 -19.19
C ARG A 21 2.20 8.00 -18.90
N LEU A 22 3.43 7.66 -18.50
CA LEU A 22 4.49 8.63 -18.20
C LEU A 22 4.89 9.46 -19.43
N ASP A 23 4.70 8.93 -20.63
CA ASP A 23 4.78 9.64 -21.90
C ASP A 23 3.76 10.79 -22.00
N VAL A 24 2.50 10.57 -21.57
CA VAL A 24 1.48 11.61 -21.48
C VAL A 24 1.85 12.65 -20.42
N MET A 25 2.34 12.22 -19.25
CA MET A 25 2.83 13.14 -18.21
C MET A 25 4.03 13.98 -18.66
N ALA A 26 4.88 13.45 -19.56
CA ALA A 26 6.00 14.18 -20.16
C ALA A 26 5.55 15.30 -21.11
N LEU A 27 4.32 15.26 -21.63
CA LEU A 27 3.74 16.32 -22.47
C LEU A 27 3.11 17.48 -21.69
N LYS A 28 3.07 17.40 -20.35
CA LYS A 28 2.47 18.42 -19.45
C LYS A 28 1.04 18.87 -19.86
N PRO A 29 0.09 17.96 -20.13
CA PRO A 29 -1.28 18.32 -20.55
C PRO A 29 -2.15 18.98 -19.46
N ALA A 30 -1.65 19.09 -18.23
CA ALA A 30 -2.28 19.82 -17.13
C ALA A 30 -1.26 20.77 -16.46
N PRO A 31 -1.68 21.96 -15.99
CA PRO A 31 -0.80 22.95 -15.38
C PRO A 31 -0.10 22.43 -14.11
N VAL A 32 -0.82 21.66 -13.27
CA VAL A 32 -0.24 20.93 -12.13
C VAL A 32 -0.31 19.42 -12.40
N GLN A 33 0.78 18.73 -12.10
CA GLN A 33 0.90 17.28 -12.24
C GLN A 33 1.49 16.65 -10.98
N VAL A 34 0.86 15.56 -10.54
CA VAL A 34 1.21 14.82 -9.32
C VAL A 34 1.47 13.35 -9.68
N THR A 35 2.45 12.70 -9.05
CA THR A 35 2.55 11.23 -9.00
C THR A 35 2.22 10.74 -7.60
N TYR A 36 1.40 9.69 -7.51
CA TYR A 36 0.85 9.21 -6.24
C TYR A 36 0.60 7.68 -6.29
N ILE A 37 0.75 7.03 -5.14
CA ILE A 37 0.42 5.64 -4.77
C ILE A 37 1.01 4.47 -5.60
N GLY A 38 0.96 4.48 -6.93
CA GLY A 38 1.25 3.31 -7.77
C GLY A 38 2.71 2.87 -7.82
N TYR A 39 3.64 3.81 -7.59
CA TYR A 39 5.08 3.55 -7.63
C TYR A 39 5.78 4.16 -6.41
N PRO A 40 6.56 3.39 -5.62
CA PRO A 40 7.12 3.84 -4.34
C PRO A 40 8.46 4.61 -4.47
N ASN A 41 8.69 5.31 -5.59
CA ASN A 41 9.91 6.09 -5.84
C ASN A 41 9.62 7.23 -6.85
N THR A 42 10.62 8.09 -7.13
CA THR A 42 10.54 9.14 -8.16
C THR A 42 10.23 8.58 -9.55
N THR A 43 9.45 9.31 -10.35
CA THR A 43 9.26 9.06 -11.78
C THR A 43 10.48 9.51 -12.59
N GLY A 44 11.27 10.46 -12.08
CA GLY A 44 12.37 11.09 -12.78
C GLY A 44 11.95 12.13 -13.83
N LEU A 45 10.65 12.43 -13.98
CA LEU A 45 10.16 13.39 -14.97
C LEU A 45 10.10 14.81 -14.41
N PRO A 46 10.79 15.81 -15.03
CA PRO A 46 10.75 17.20 -14.57
C PRO A 46 9.40 17.90 -14.84
N THR A 47 8.48 17.25 -15.55
CA THR A 47 7.13 17.77 -15.81
C THR A 47 6.12 17.37 -14.72
N ILE A 48 6.45 16.44 -13.83
CA ILE A 48 5.63 16.09 -12.67
C ILE A 48 6.12 16.94 -11.50
N ASP A 49 5.26 17.85 -11.03
CA ASP A 49 5.66 18.87 -10.04
C ASP A 49 5.75 18.28 -8.63
N TYR A 50 4.84 17.37 -8.29
CA TYR A 50 4.66 16.89 -6.92
C TYR A 50 4.62 15.37 -6.81
N ARG A 51 5.17 14.85 -5.71
CA ARG A 51 4.98 13.46 -5.29
C ARG A 51 4.29 13.43 -3.92
N PHE A 52 3.23 12.64 -3.79
CA PHE A 52 2.51 12.47 -2.54
C PHE A 52 3.12 11.33 -1.70
N ALA A 53 3.38 11.64 -0.43
CA ALA A 53 3.98 10.75 0.58
C ALA A 53 3.44 11.12 1.98
N ASP A 54 4.00 10.56 3.06
CA ASP A 54 3.77 11.05 4.43
C ASP A 54 5.10 11.21 5.19
N ALA A 55 5.01 11.70 6.43
CA ALA A 55 6.18 11.98 7.27
C ALA A 55 6.89 10.72 7.83
N VAL A 56 6.31 9.54 7.63
CA VAL A 56 6.84 8.24 8.08
C VAL A 56 7.51 7.50 6.91
N THR A 57 6.90 7.55 5.71
CA THR A 57 7.53 6.99 4.50
C THR A 57 8.76 7.79 4.10
N ASP A 58 8.62 9.12 4.11
CA ASP A 58 9.63 10.09 3.73
C ASP A 58 9.77 11.14 4.83
N PRO A 59 10.51 10.87 5.92
CA PRO A 59 10.73 11.86 6.97
C PRO A 59 11.50 13.10 6.42
N LEU A 60 11.52 14.20 7.18
CA LEU A 60 12.12 15.46 6.73
C LEU A 60 13.64 15.38 6.52
N ASP A 61 14.29 14.42 7.16
CA ASP A 61 15.71 14.10 7.07
C ASP A 61 16.03 12.97 6.06
N SER A 62 15.03 12.49 5.31
CA SER A 62 15.19 11.46 4.28
C SER A 62 16.27 11.86 3.25
N GLN A 63 17.20 10.93 2.99
CA GLN A 63 18.25 11.09 1.99
C GLN A 63 17.81 10.63 0.58
N GLN A 64 16.58 10.11 0.44
CA GLN A 64 16.04 9.72 -0.85
C GLN A 64 15.78 10.96 -1.70
N ARG A 65 16.29 10.95 -2.95
CA ARG A 65 16.18 12.06 -3.89
C ARG A 65 15.02 11.85 -4.84
N TYR A 66 14.33 12.95 -5.12
CA TYR A 66 13.17 13.04 -6.01
C TYR A 66 13.40 14.17 -7.01
N VAL A 67 12.83 14.03 -8.21
CA VAL A 67 12.72 15.13 -9.17
C VAL A 67 11.51 16.00 -8.82
N GLU A 68 10.47 15.38 -8.28
CA GLU A 68 9.23 16.02 -7.81
C GLU A 68 9.42 16.67 -6.42
N GLU A 69 8.68 17.75 -6.14
CA GLU A 69 8.56 18.31 -4.79
C GLU A 69 7.72 17.36 -3.91
N LEU A 70 8.29 16.89 -2.79
CA LEU A 70 7.60 16.01 -1.85
C LEU A 70 6.51 16.74 -1.07
N VAL A 71 5.26 16.34 -1.29
CA VAL A 71 4.09 16.79 -0.53
C VAL A 71 3.71 15.70 0.46
N ARG A 72 3.91 15.99 1.75
CA ARG A 72 3.53 15.09 2.84
C ARG A 72 2.07 15.31 3.21
N LEU A 73 1.25 14.28 3.00
CA LEU A 73 -0.13 14.22 3.45
C LEU A 73 -0.17 14.05 4.98
N PRO A 74 -1.22 14.53 5.66
CA PRO A 74 -1.36 14.33 7.09
C PRO A 74 -1.65 12.86 7.41
N HIS A 75 -1.16 12.41 8.57
CA HIS A 75 -1.26 11.03 9.08
C HIS A 75 -0.56 9.98 8.21
N CYS A 76 -1.22 9.49 7.15
CA CYS A 76 -0.73 8.43 6.27
C CYS A 76 -1.02 8.77 4.82
N PHE A 77 -0.09 8.43 3.93
CA PHE A 77 -0.19 8.75 2.52
C PHE A 77 -1.26 7.96 1.77
N LEU A 78 -1.79 6.86 2.34
CA LEU A 78 -2.79 6.01 1.70
C LEU A 78 -4.01 5.76 2.59
N CYS A 79 -5.12 5.39 1.95
CA CYS A 79 -6.31 4.87 2.60
C CYS A 79 -6.63 3.48 2.04
N TYR A 80 -7.07 2.58 2.90
CA TYR A 80 -7.46 1.22 2.56
C TYR A 80 -8.96 1.03 2.75
N THR A 81 -9.64 0.63 1.67
CA THR A 81 -11.02 0.15 1.73
C THR A 81 -10.99 -1.37 1.82
N PRO A 82 -11.43 -1.98 2.94
CA PRO A 82 -11.39 -3.43 3.08
C PRO A 82 -12.33 -4.16 2.11
N SER A 83 -11.89 -5.31 1.61
CA SER A 83 -12.73 -6.16 0.77
C SER A 83 -13.95 -6.70 1.53
N PRO A 84 -15.17 -6.65 0.94
CA PRO A 84 -16.34 -7.33 1.51
C PRO A 84 -16.19 -8.86 1.49
N ASP A 85 -15.36 -9.41 0.59
CA ASP A 85 -15.12 -10.85 0.43
C ASP A 85 -14.21 -11.44 1.52
N ALA A 86 -13.73 -10.64 2.47
CA ALA A 86 -12.73 -11.06 3.45
C ALA A 86 -13.16 -12.23 4.35
N GLY A 87 -14.47 -12.45 4.53
CA GLY A 87 -14.99 -13.47 5.43
C GLY A 87 -14.61 -13.24 6.91
N PRO A 88 -14.85 -14.22 7.80
CA PRO A 88 -14.52 -14.09 9.23
C PRO A 88 -13.00 -14.12 9.49
N VAL A 89 -12.58 -13.52 10.60
CA VAL A 89 -11.21 -13.68 11.13
C VAL A 89 -11.08 -15.08 11.76
N ALA A 90 -10.10 -15.86 11.30
CA ALA A 90 -9.81 -17.16 11.88
C ALA A 90 -9.07 -17.04 13.24
N PRO A 91 -9.27 -17.99 14.18
CA PRO A 91 -8.38 -18.15 15.33
C PRO A 91 -6.92 -18.33 14.91
N ALA A 92 -5.98 -17.98 15.79
CA ALA A 92 -4.55 -18.15 15.54
C ALA A 92 -4.23 -19.65 15.35
N PRO A 93 -3.64 -20.09 14.22
CA PRO A 93 -3.44 -21.51 13.94
C PRO A 93 -2.59 -22.23 15.00
N CYS A 94 -1.72 -21.53 15.72
CA CYS A 94 -0.94 -22.11 16.82
C CYS A 94 -1.79 -22.79 17.91
N THR A 95 -3.04 -22.36 18.15
CA THR A 95 -3.93 -22.98 19.14
C THR A 95 -4.33 -24.41 18.78
N LYS A 96 -4.34 -24.72 17.48
CA LYS A 96 -4.66 -26.05 16.95
C LYS A 96 -3.40 -26.84 16.66
N ASN A 97 -2.39 -26.16 16.13
CA ASN A 97 -1.19 -26.77 15.59
C ASN A 97 -0.12 -27.07 16.66
N GLY A 98 -0.14 -26.38 17.80
CA GLY A 98 0.87 -26.50 18.86
C GLY A 98 2.22 -25.82 18.55
N TYR A 99 2.34 -25.15 17.41
CA TYR A 99 3.52 -24.39 16.99
C TYR A 99 3.12 -23.09 16.29
N ILE A 100 4.01 -22.10 16.32
CA ILE A 100 3.87 -20.85 15.57
C ILE A 100 4.16 -21.09 14.08
N THR A 101 3.31 -20.54 13.22
CA THR A 101 3.48 -20.49 11.78
C THR A 101 3.70 -19.05 11.36
N PHE A 102 4.90 -18.73 10.88
CA PHE A 102 5.14 -17.43 10.24
C PHE A 102 4.52 -17.41 8.84
N GLY A 103 4.29 -16.23 8.28
CA GLY A 103 3.82 -16.09 6.92
C GLY A 103 4.46 -14.92 6.23
N SER A 104 4.62 -14.99 4.92
CA SER A 104 4.83 -13.81 4.10
C SER A 104 4.09 -14.03 2.78
N PHE A 105 3.11 -13.18 2.48
CA PHE A 105 2.55 -13.12 1.11
C PHE A 105 3.37 -12.19 0.19
N ASN A 106 4.56 -11.83 0.70
CA ASN A 106 5.74 -11.36 -0.02
C ASN A 106 6.76 -12.56 -0.02
N ASN A 107 8.10 -12.38 -0.13
CA ASN A 107 9.07 -13.50 -0.23
C ASN A 107 9.95 -13.71 1.07
N LEU A 108 10.10 -14.95 1.64
CA LEU A 108 11.07 -15.45 2.71
C LEU A 108 10.62 -15.31 4.22
N ALA A 109 11.05 -16.06 5.28
CA ALA A 109 11.80 -17.34 5.54
C ALA A 109 11.45 -18.07 6.93
N LYS A 110 11.64 -19.41 7.05
CA LYS A 110 11.49 -20.39 8.20
C LYS A 110 10.10 -20.67 8.87
N ARG A 111 9.79 -21.95 9.20
CA ARG A 111 8.45 -22.60 9.33
C ARG A 111 7.25 -21.72 9.01
N MET A 112 6.87 -21.72 7.74
CA MET A 112 6.14 -20.60 7.18
C MET A 112 5.41 -20.92 5.89
N VAL A 113 4.32 -20.19 5.71
CA VAL A 113 3.57 -20.08 4.47
C VAL A 113 4.09 -18.89 3.65
N ILE A 114 4.63 -19.15 2.45
CA ILE A 114 4.98 -18.08 1.50
C ILE A 114 4.01 -18.10 0.35
N LYS A 115 3.43 -16.95 0.00
CA LYS A 115 2.66 -16.80 -1.23
C LYS A 115 3.42 -15.88 -2.19
N CYS A 116 3.75 -16.38 -3.37
CA CYS A 116 4.26 -15.53 -4.45
C CYS A 116 3.91 -16.13 -5.81
N LYS A 117 3.55 -15.28 -6.78
CA LYS A 117 3.14 -15.71 -8.14
C LYS A 117 4.14 -16.69 -8.81
N PRO A 118 5.47 -16.50 -8.71
CA PRO A 118 6.44 -17.40 -9.34
C PRO A 118 6.47 -18.84 -8.79
N PHE A 119 5.87 -19.12 -7.61
CA PHE A 119 5.80 -20.49 -7.08
C PHE A 119 4.82 -21.41 -7.84
N ALA A 120 4.05 -20.87 -8.78
CA ALA A 120 3.38 -21.67 -9.80
C ALA A 120 4.36 -22.42 -10.73
N CYS A 121 5.64 -22.02 -10.77
CA CYS A 121 6.70 -22.69 -11.51
C CYS A 121 7.55 -23.57 -10.58
N ASP A 122 7.54 -24.89 -10.81
CA ASP A 122 8.30 -25.87 -10.02
C ASP A 122 9.81 -25.61 -9.99
N THR A 123 10.40 -25.10 -11.08
CA THR A 123 11.82 -24.75 -11.11
C THR A 123 12.14 -23.65 -10.10
N ILE A 124 11.28 -22.63 -10.00
CA ILE A 124 11.45 -21.52 -9.06
C ILE A 124 11.20 -22.02 -7.63
N ARG A 125 10.13 -22.81 -7.43
CA ARG A 125 9.80 -23.46 -6.16
C ARG A 125 10.95 -24.31 -5.62
N ASN A 126 11.56 -25.15 -6.45
CA ASN A 126 12.67 -26.03 -6.09
C ASN A 126 13.99 -25.28 -5.90
N ASN A 127 14.30 -24.27 -6.72
CA ASN A 127 15.46 -23.39 -6.49
C ASN A 127 15.35 -22.64 -5.16
N PHE A 128 14.15 -22.19 -4.83
CA PHE A 128 13.87 -21.48 -3.59
C PHE A 128 14.01 -22.39 -2.36
N LEU A 129 13.40 -23.59 -2.39
CA LEU A 129 13.55 -24.57 -1.31
C LEU A 129 15.01 -25.01 -1.10
N ARG A 130 15.79 -25.15 -2.18
CA ARG A 130 17.25 -25.41 -2.09
C ARG A 130 17.98 -24.29 -1.36
N ARG A 131 17.79 -23.03 -1.75
CA ARG A 131 18.40 -21.88 -1.06
C ARG A 131 18.05 -21.83 0.43
N LEU A 132 16.81 -22.19 0.79
CA LEU A 132 16.44 -22.29 2.21
C LEU A 132 17.15 -23.48 2.89
N GLN A 133 17.27 -24.63 2.23
CA GLN A 133 18.00 -25.79 2.74
C GLN A 133 19.50 -25.50 2.98
N ASP A 134 20.14 -24.76 2.07
CA ASP A 134 21.53 -24.31 2.20
C ASP A 134 21.71 -23.41 3.45
N GLU A 135 20.69 -22.63 3.82
CA GLU A 135 20.61 -21.79 5.04
C GLU A 135 20.09 -22.56 6.29
N GLY A 136 20.19 -23.90 6.27
CA GLY A 136 19.76 -24.76 7.37
C GLY A 136 18.25 -24.68 7.65
N ILE A 137 17.42 -24.71 6.59
CA ILE A 137 15.96 -24.72 6.68
C ILE A 137 15.46 -25.96 5.97
N GLU A 138 14.97 -26.92 6.75
CA GLU A 138 14.36 -28.10 6.18
C GLU A 138 13.16 -27.73 5.28
N PRO A 139 13.13 -28.17 4.00
CA PRO A 139 12.04 -27.87 3.08
C PRO A 139 10.66 -28.30 3.59
N ALA A 140 10.57 -29.36 4.40
CA ALA A 140 9.34 -29.84 5.02
C ALA A 140 8.70 -28.84 6.01
N ARG A 141 9.43 -27.77 6.38
CA ARG A 141 8.91 -26.67 7.20
C ARG A 141 8.28 -25.55 6.35
N VAL A 142 8.39 -25.57 5.02
CA VAL A 142 8.04 -24.41 4.18
C VAL A 142 6.91 -24.75 3.21
N ASP A 143 5.75 -24.16 3.45
CA ASP A 143 4.60 -24.25 2.56
C ASP A 143 4.66 -23.11 1.53
N LEU A 144 4.73 -23.46 0.25
CA LEU A 144 4.79 -22.49 -0.85
C LEU A 144 3.45 -22.47 -1.59
N LEU A 145 2.68 -21.40 -1.38
CA LEU A 145 1.41 -21.15 -2.04
C LEU A 145 1.63 -20.44 -3.38
N ALA A 146 0.99 -20.99 -4.42
CA ALA A 146 0.89 -20.35 -5.72
C ALA A 146 -0.11 -19.16 -5.68
N LEU A 147 -0.35 -18.55 -6.85
CA LEU A 147 -1.42 -17.58 -7.01
C LEU A 147 -2.78 -18.23 -6.68
N ILE A 148 -3.49 -17.65 -5.73
CA ILE A 148 -4.90 -17.96 -5.45
C ILE A 148 -5.72 -16.90 -6.21
N PRO A 149 -6.55 -17.29 -7.21
CA PRO A 149 -7.21 -16.33 -8.10
C PRO A 149 -8.47 -15.70 -7.49
N LEU A 150 -9.18 -16.41 -6.62
CA LEU A 150 -10.38 -15.89 -5.95
C LEU A 150 -9.99 -15.02 -4.75
N ASN A 151 -10.58 -13.82 -4.67
CA ASN A 151 -10.29 -12.83 -3.63
C ASN A 151 -10.60 -13.36 -2.21
N HIS A 152 -11.77 -13.96 -2.04
CA HIS A 152 -12.18 -14.62 -0.79
C HIS A 152 -11.12 -15.64 -0.32
N ASP A 153 -10.72 -16.56 -1.21
CA ASP A 153 -9.79 -17.63 -0.87
C ASP A 153 -8.37 -17.12 -0.61
N HIS A 154 -7.97 -16.04 -1.28
CA HIS A 154 -6.74 -15.32 -0.96
C HIS A 154 -6.77 -14.76 0.46
N LEU A 155 -7.85 -14.07 0.83
CA LEU A 155 -7.98 -13.45 2.15
C LEU A 155 -8.06 -14.52 3.23
N GLN A 156 -8.80 -15.61 2.99
CA GLN A 156 -8.86 -16.75 3.90
C GLN A 156 -7.53 -17.50 4.04
N ALA A 157 -6.60 -17.43 3.08
CA ALA A 157 -5.27 -18.02 3.23
C ALA A 157 -4.43 -17.38 4.36
N TYR A 158 -4.74 -16.15 4.81
CA TYR A 158 -4.12 -15.57 6.01
C TYR A 158 -4.45 -16.35 7.30
N SER A 159 -5.48 -17.20 7.30
CA SER A 159 -5.77 -18.11 8.42
C SER A 159 -4.67 -19.15 8.68
N TYR A 160 -3.78 -19.38 7.70
CA TYR A 160 -2.67 -20.33 7.83
C TYR A 160 -1.46 -19.78 8.59
N MET A 161 -1.44 -18.48 8.94
CA MET A 161 -0.31 -17.86 9.65
C MET A 161 -0.73 -17.19 10.98
N ASP A 162 0.18 -17.29 11.95
CA ASP A 162 0.07 -16.64 13.24
C ASP A 162 0.57 -15.19 13.18
N ILE A 163 1.71 -14.98 12.51
CA ILE A 163 2.47 -13.72 12.41
C ILE A 163 2.91 -13.54 10.96
N SER A 164 2.66 -12.36 10.39
CA SER A 164 3.16 -11.96 9.08
C SER A 164 4.52 -11.27 9.20
N LEU A 165 5.46 -11.68 8.37
CA LEU A 165 6.80 -11.11 8.23
C LEU A 165 6.82 -10.27 6.94
N ASP A 166 6.90 -8.94 7.09
CA ASP A 166 7.02 -8.05 5.95
C ASP A 166 8.43 -8.09 5.36
N THR A 167 8.54 -7.86 4.05
CA THR A 167 9.81 -7.86 3.34
C THR A 167 10.53 -6.52 3.42
N PHE A 168 11.86 -6.55 3.27
CA PHE A 168 12.69 -5.37 3.16
C PHE A 168 13.79 -5.60 2.12
N PRO A 169 14.27 -4.56 1.40
CA PRO A 169 13.95 -3.14 1.56
C PRO A 169 12.66 -2.69 0.85
N TYR A 170 11.84 -3.60 0.34
CA TYR A 170 10.53 -3.30 -0.26
C TYR A 170 9.43 -3.93 0.59
N ALA A 171 8.70 -3.11 1.33
CA ALA A 171 7.63 -3.51 2.23
C ALA A 171 6.31 -3.78 1.48
N GLY A 172 5.43 -4.53 2.11
CA GLY A 172 4.07 -4.78 1.66
C GLY A 172 3.19 -3.53 1.86
N THR A 173 2.31 -3.29 0.89
CA THR A 173 1.27 -2.27 0.98
C THR A 173 -0.07 -2.96 1.20
N THR A 174 -0.68 -3.47 0.13
CA THR A 174 -1.96 -4.20 0.19
C THR A 174 -1.84 -5.46 1.04
N THR A 175 -0.79 -6.25 0.88
CA THR A 175 -0.58 -7.50 1.64
C THR A 175 -0.41 -7.27 3.15
N THR A 176 0.08 -6.09 3.55
CA THR A 176 0.18 -5.64 4.94
C THR A 176 -1.19 -5.21 5.47
N CYS A 177 -1.96 -4.42 4.70
CA CYS A 177 -3.34 -4.08 5.03
C CYS A 177 -4.24 -5.33 5.15
N GLU A 178 -4.14 -6.27 4.22
CA GLU A 178 -4.88 -7.53 4.22
C GLU A 178 -4.53 -8.42 5.41
N ALA A 179 -3.25 -8.52 5.78
CA ALA A 179 -2.83 -9.26 6.96
C ALA A 179 -3.50 -8.70 8.24
N LEU A 180 -3.41 -7.39 8.46
CA LEU A 180 -4.03 -6.72 9.61
C LEU A 180 -5.57 -6.89 9.58
N TRP A 181 -6.19 -6.75 8.41
CA TRP A 181 -7.62 -6.95 8.21
C TRP A 181 -8.07 -8.39 8.49
N MET A 182 -7.24 -9.38 8.17
CA MET A 182 -7.45 -10.79 8.49
C MET A 182 -7.01 -11.17 9.92
N GLY A 183 -6.69 -10.17 10.74
CA GLY A 183 -6.36 -10.35 12.14
C GLY A 183 -4.98 -10.97 12.37
N VAL A 184 -4.06 -10.85 11.43
CA VAL A 184 -2.67 -11.31 11.53
C VAL A 184 -1.76 -10.10 11.83
N PRO A 185 -1.02 -10.07 12.95
CA PRO A 185 -0.04 -9.03 13.20
C PRO A 185 1.10 -9.08 12.17
N VAL A 186 1.53 -7.92 11.69
CA VAL A 186 2.65 -7.76 10.76
C VAL A 186 3.84 -7.17 11.50
N ILE A 187 5.03 -7.71 11.26
CA ILE A 187 6.31 -7.13 11.71
C ILE A 187 7.00 -6.54 10.48
N THR A 188 7.40 -5.26 10.57
CA THR A 188 8.09 -4.52 9.50
C THR A 188 9.45 -4.04 9.96
N LEU A 189 10.32 -3.70 9.01
CA LEU A 189 11.58 -2.98 9.24
C LEU A 189 11.49 -1.58 8.61
N THR A 190 11.98 -0.54 9.28
CA THR A 190 12.19 0.79 8.69
C THR A 190 13.58 0.93 8.08
N GLY A 191 13.75 1.84 7.12
CA GLY A 191 15.06 2.30 6.69
C GLY A 191 15.00 3.54 5.80
N ASP A 192 15.98 3.68 4.91
CA ASP A 192 16.32 4.99 4.31
C ASP A 192 15.50 5.40 3.07
N ASN A 193 14.38 4.72 2.79
CA ASN A 193 13.55 5.00 1.61
C ASN A 193 12.06 4.68 1.79
N HIS A 194 11.22 5.36 1.00
CA HIS A 194 9.76 5.24 0.97
C HIS A 194 9.28 3.79 0.93
N ALA A 195 9.80 2.98 -0.01
CA ALA A 195 9.36 1.60 -0.22
C ALA A 195 9.61 0.69 1.00
N HIS A 196 10.65 0.98 1.79
CA HIS A 196 10.98 0.27 3.01
C HIS A 196 10.02 0.65 4.17
N ASN A 197 9.55 1.90 4.18
CA ASN A 197 8.82 2.48 5.30
C ASN A 197 7.27 2.35 5.20
N VAL A 198 6.73 1.80 4.10
CA VAL A 198 5.27 1.64 3.91
C VAL A 198 4.61 0.82 5.02
N GLY A 199 5.22 -0.30 5.43
CA GLY A 199 4.71 -1.10 6.54
C GLY A 199 4.67 -0.34 7.88
N ALA A 200 5.59 0.62 8.07
CA ALA A 200 5.69 1.40 9.30
C ALA A 200 4.58 2.46 9.41
N THR A 201 4.27 3.20 8.33
CA THR A 201 3.14 4.15 8.33
C THR A 201 1.81 3.44 8.58
N ILE A 202 1.60 2.26 7.96
CA ILE A 202 0.42 1.42 8.17
C ILE A 202 0.29 0.99 9.64
N LEU A 203 1.34 0.42 10.23
CA LEU A 203 1.33 -0.02 11.63
C LEU A 203 1.17 1.15 12.61
N GLN A 204 1.70 2.33 12.31
CA GLN A 204 1.50 3.52 13.11
C GLN A 204 0.03 3.97 13.11
N GLN A 205 -0.66 3.99 11.96
CA GLN A 205 -2.10 4.33 11.92
C GLN A 205 -2.97 3.32 12.67
N VAL A 206 -2.65 2.02 12.60
CA VAL A 206 -3.36 0.98 13.35
C VAL A 206 -2.89 0.92 14.82
N GLY A 207 -1.95 1.78 15.23
CA GLY A 207 -1.46 1.91 16.60
C GLY A 207 -0.72 0.69 17.13
N HIS A 208 0.13 0.08 16.29
CA HIS A 208 0.98 -1.08 16.61
C HIS A 208 2.47 -0.79 16.34
N GLU A 209 2.94 0.36 16.80
CA GLU A 209 4.34 0.79 16.66
C GLU A 209 5.34 -0.19 17.30
N GLU A 210 4.92 -1.01 18.27
CA GLU A 210 5.76 -2.05 18.89
C GLU A 210 6.15 -3.20 17.94
N LEU A 211 5.54 -3.27 16.76
CA LEU A 211 5.86 -4.21 15.68
C LEU A 211 6.77 -3.59 14.60
N ILE A 212 7.17 -2.33 14.75
CA ILE A 212 8.07 -1.61 13.84
C ILE A 212 9.52 -1.77 14.33
N ALA A 213 10.30 -2.55 13.59
CA ALA A 213 11.72 -2.74 13.84
C ALA A 213 12.57 -1.63 13.19
N ARG A 214 13.75 -1.34 13.77
CA ARG A 214 14.71 -0.33 13.26
C ARG A 214 16.04 -0.92 12.79
N THR A 215 16.32 -2.17 13.16
CA THR A 215 17.46 -2.98 12.68
C THR A 215 17.00 -4.42 12.42
N LYS A 216 17.76 -5.18 11.63
CA LYS A 216 17.48 -6.60 11.34
C LYS A 216 17.44 -7.46 12.61
N GLU A 217 18.29 -7.14 13.59
CA GLU A 217 18.33 -7.79 14.89
C GLU A 217 17.04 -7.48 15.67
N SER A 218 16.62 -6.22 15.70
CA SER A 218 15.36 -5.85 16.36
C SER A 218 14.12 -6.47 15.70
N TYR A 219 14.17 -6.70 14.37
CA TYR A 219 13.13 -7.39 13.59
C TYR A 219 13.03 -8.86 13.99
N VAL A 220 14.16 -9.58 14.00
CA VAL A 220 14.22 -10.98 14.48
C VAL A 220 13.79 -11.07 15.93
N GLN A 221 14.21 -10.14 16.79
CA GLN A 221 13.80 -10.12 18.20
C GLN A 221 12.31 -9.80 18.39
N ALA A 222 11.69 -8.97 17.53
CA ALA A 222 10.24 -8.77 17.55
C ALA A 222 9.50 -10.07 17.18
N ALA A 223 9.94 -10.75 16.13
CA ALA A 223 9.38 -12.03 15.69
C ALA A 223 9.51 -13.12 16.77
N LEU A 224 10.67 -13.23 17.41
CA LEU A 224 10.92 -14.17 18.51
C LEU A 224 10.05 -13.86 19.73
N ARG A 225 9.98 -12.60 20.18
CA ARG A 225 9.12 -12.21 21.32
C ARG A 225 7.66 -12.58 21.07
N LEU A 226 7.13 -12.22 19.90
CA LEU A 226 5.72 -12.48 19.56
C LEU A 226 5.42 -13.97 19.39
N ALA A 227 6.38 -14.75 18.89
CA ALA A 227 6.26 -16.21 18.78
C ALA A 227 6.38 -16.93 20.14
N SER A 228 7.19 -16.41 21.07
CA SER A 228 7.36 -16.99 22.42
C SER A 228 6.18 -16.72 23.36
N ASP A 229 5.38 -15.69 23.08
CA ASP A 229 4.29 -15.24 23.94
C ASP A 229 2.94 -15.38 23.22
N VAL A 230 2.39 -16.60 23.27
CA VAL A 230 1.08 -16.95 22.70
C VAL A 230 -0.06 -16.11 23.34
N GLN A 231 0.08 -15.69 24.60
CA GLN A 231 -0.91 -14.83 25.25
C GLN A 231 -0.91 -13.43 24.63
N ARG A 232 0.27 -12.84 24.41
CA ARG A 232 0.42 -11.56 23.70
C ARG A 232 0.02 -11.64 22.24
N LEU A 233 0.34 -12.73 21.55
CA LEU A 233 -0.15 -12.99 20.19
C LEU A 233 -1.68 -12.98 20.16
N HIS A 234 -2.34 -13.69 21.08
CA HIS A 234 -3.79 -13.63 21.22
C HIS A 234 -4.30 -12.24 21.59
N ALA A 235 -3.60 -11.51 22.47
CA ALA A 235 -3.98 -10.15 22.84
C ALA A 235 -3.89 -9.18 21.65
N ILE A 236 -2.90 -9.28 20.76
CA ILE A 236 -2.83 -8.44 19.56
C ILE A 236 -3.93 -8.83 18.56
N ARG A 237 -4.21 -10.13 18.39
CA ARG A 237 -5.28 -10.62 17.49
C ARG A 237 -6.71 -10.35 18.02
N ARG A 238 -6.88 -10.24 19.34
CA ARG A 238 -8.15 -10.05 20.08
C ARG A 238 -7.93 -9.08 21.26
N TYR A 239 -7.70 -7.79 21.00
CA TYR A 239 -7.33 -6.82 22.04
C TYR A 239 -8.39 -6.75 23.16
N ARG A 240 -8.02 -7.24 24.35
CA ARG A 240 -8.87 -7.30 25.53
C ARG A 240 -8.56 -6.13 26.46
N ILE A 241 -9.44 -5.13 26.45
CA ILE A 241 -9.70 -4.30 27.63
C ILE A 241 -10.98 -4.86 28.30
N ALA A 242 -11.23 -4.48 29.56
CA ALA A 242 -12.38 -4.97 30.32
C ALA A 242 -13.71 -4.73 29.57
N ILE A 243 -14.60 -5.74 29.63
CA ILE A 243 -15.98 -5.76 29.10
C ILE A 243 -16.12 -5.66 27.57
N VAL A 244 -15.18 -5.07 26.83
CA VAL A 244 -15.21 -5.01 25.34
C VAL A 244 -13.90 -5.55 24.75
N SER A 245 -14.00 -6.59 23.92
CA SER A 245 -12.88 -7.10 23.11
C SER A 245 -12.97 -6.53 21.70
N ILE A 246 -11.91 -5.88 21.23
CA ILE A 246 -11.83 -5.31 19.88
C ILE A 246 -10.72 -6.07 19.14
N SER A 247 -11.05 -6.68 18.01
CA SER A 247 -10.07 -7.39 17.17
C SER A 247 -9.12 -6.42 16.45
N LEU A 248 -8.00 -6.93 15.95
CA LEU A 248 -7.09 -6.16 15.09
C LEU A 248 -7.81 -5.59 13.85
N ARG A 249 -8.79 -6.33 13.30
CA ARG A 249 -9.69 -5.88 12.23
C ARG A 249 -10.50 -4.66 12.63
N GLU A 250 -11.20 -4.70 13.77
CA GLU A 250 -12.02 -3.59 14.25
C GLU A 250 -11.17 -2.36 14.63
N LYS A 251 -9.98 -2.59 15.21
CA LYS A 251 -9.01 -1.51 15.46
C LYS A 251 -8.58 -0.83 14.16
N MET A 252 -8.18 -1.61 13.15
CA MET A 252 -7.87 -1.12 11.80
C MET A 252 -9.07 -0.37 11.19
N GLN A 253 -10.29 -0.91 11.30
CA GLN A 253 -11.53 -0.29 10.82
C GLN A 253 -11.80 1.09 11.46
N SER A 254 -11.46 1.25 12.74
CA SER A 254 -11.60 2.51 13.48
C SER A 254 -10.47 3.53 13.25
N SER A 255 -9.39 3.13 12.58
CA SER A 255 -8.21 3.98 12.36
C SER A 255 -8.34 4.88 11.13
N TYR A 256 -7.49 5.92 11.06
CA TYR A 256 -7.39 6.81 9.90
C TYR A 256 -7.20 6.05 8.57
N LEU A 257 -6.48 4.93 8.61
CA LEU A 257 -6.22 4.05 7.46
C LEU A 257 -7.52 3.61 6.76
N CYS A 258 -8.60 3.40 7.50
CA CYS A 258 -9.91 2.98 7.00
C CYS A 258 -10.96 4.11 7.06
N ASN A 259 -10.55 5.39 7.14
CA ASN A 259 -11.44 6.55 7.14
C ASN A 259 -11.42 7.31 5.80
N PRO A 260 -12.10 6.82 4.74
CA PRO A 260 -12.07 7.44 3.41
C PRO A 260 -12.65 8.87 3.41
N ARG A 261 -13.57 9.20 4.33
CA ARG A 261 -14.15 10.54 4.41
C ARG A 261 -13.12 11.58 4.86
N GLU A 262 -12.33 11.25 5.87
CA GLU A 262 -11.31 12.15 6.41
C GLU A 262 -10.08 12.18 5.48
N PHE A 263 -9.67 11.02 4.96
CA PHE A 263 -8.61 10.94 3.97
C PHE A 263 -8.90 11.78 2.72
N THR A 264 -10.07 11.63 2.11
CA THR A 264 -10.45 12.41 0.91
C THR A 264 -10.46 13.90 1.18
N ARG A 265 -10.97 14.37 2.34
CA ARG A 265 -10.93 15.79 2.71
C ARG A 265 -9.49 16.32 2.80
N ASN A 266 -8.61 15.60 3.47
CA ASN A 266 -7.19 15.98 3.57
C ASN A 266 -6.49 15.99 2.20
N LEU A 267 -6.91 15.11 1.28
CA LEU A 267 -6.42 15.08 -0.10
C LEU A 267 -6.95 16.27 -0.92
N GLU A 268 -8.25 16.58 -0.82
CA GLU A 268 -8.91 17.75 -1.44
C GLU A 268 -8.33 19.08 -0.95
N ASP A 269 -8.06 19.21 0.35
CA ASP A 269 -7.37 20.36 0.95
C ASP A 269 -5.93 20.46 0.45
N THR A 270 -5.27 19.33 0.19
CA THR A 270 -3.93 19.31 -0.40
C THR A 270 -3.95 19.77 -1.86
N TYR A 271 -4.85 19.24 -2.69
CA TYR A 271 -5.06 19.72 -4.06
C TYR A 271 -5.38 21.23 -4.09
N SER A 272 -6.26 21.69 -3.20
CA SER A 272 -6.63 23.10 -3.06
C SER A 272 -5.42 24.00 -2.72
N ARG A 273 -4.49 23.53 -1.87
CA ARG A 273 -3.25 24.26 -1.56
C ARG A 273 -2.29 24.32 -2.73
N LEU A 274 -2.11 23.20 -3.46
CA LEU A 274 -1.23 23.15 -4.64
C LEU A 274 -1.76 24.04 -5.76
N TRP A 275 -3.07 24.03 -6.00
CA TRP A 275 -3.70 24.91 -6.98
C TRP A 275 -3.53 26.39 -6.63
N ARG A 276 -3.77 26.78 -5.36
CA ARG A 276 -3.53 28.17 -4.90
C ARG A 276 -2.06 28.58 -5.07
N LYS A 277 -1.11 27.69 -4.74
CA LYS A 277 0.34 27.93 -4.94
C LYS A 277 0.65 28.20 -6.42
N HIS A 278 0.14 27.36 -7.32
CA HIS A 278 0.29 27.52 -8.77
C HIS A 278 -0.30 28.84 -9.28
N CYS A 279 -1.54 29.18 -8.90
CA CYS A 279 -2.19 30.41 -9.31
C CYS A 279 -1.43 31.67 -8.84
N LEU A 280 -0.94 31.69 -7.60
CA LEU A 280 -0.19 32.83 -7.07
C LEU A 280 1.14 33.03 -7.83
N GLN A 281 1.86 31.95 -8.11
CA GLN A 281 3.10 32.00 -8.91
C GLN A 281 2.85 32.55 -10.32
N HIS A 282 1.71 32.21 -10.95
CA HIS A 282 1.35 32.75 -12.25
C HIS A 282 0.97 34.23 -12.21
N VAL A 283 0.32 34.70 -11.14
CA VAL A 283 0.04 36.13 -10.93
C VAL A 283 1.32 36.92 -10.72
N GLU A 284 2.28 36.41 -9.95
CA GLU A 284 3.58 37.06 -9.73
C GLU A 284 4.40 37.16 -11.02
N LEU A 285 4.51 36.09 -11.80
CA LEU A 285 5.17 36.10 -13.11
C LEU A 285 4.50 37.09 -14.08
N SER A 286 3.16 37.04 -14.18
CA SER A 286 2.39 37.97 -15.04
C SER A 286 2.52 39.43 -14.60
N ALA A 287 2.75 39.70 -13.32
CA ALA A 287 2.96 41.04 -12.79
C ALA A 287 4.39 41.55 -13.04
N VAL A 288 5.39 40.66 -13.14
CA VAL A 288 6.76 41.01 -13.55
C VAL A 288 6.81 41.35 -15.04
N ASP A 289 6.20 40.53 -15.90
CA ASP A 289 6.16 40.78 -17.35
C ASP A 289 5.41 42.09 -17.70
N ASN A 290 4.37 42.43 -16.95
CA ASN A 290 3.61 43.69 -17.15
C ASN A 290 4.33 44.96 -16.65
N GLN A 291 5.44 44.88 -15.91
CA GLN A 291 6.22 46.08 -15.56
C GLN A 291 6.95 46.71 -16.76
N GLY A 292 6.90 46.06 -17.93
CA GLY A 292 7.41 46.60 -19.19
C GLY A 292 6.39 47.37 -20.06
N GLN A 293 5.11 47.47 -19.68
CA GLN A 293 4.07 48.13 -20.50
C GLN A 293 3.27 49.18 -19.73
N PRO A 294 2.95 50.34 -20.32
CA PRO A 294 2.13 51.37 -19.67
C PRO A 294 0.68 50.90 -19.53
N ALA A 295 0.13 51.06 -18.33
CA ALA A 295 -1.21 50.58 -17.99
C ALA A 295 -2.32 51.21 -18.86
N PRO A 296 -3.26 50.42 -19.40
CA PRO A 296 -4.49 50.95 -19.99
C PRO A 296 -5.42 51.50 -18.90
N SER A 297 -6.12 52.60 -19.20
CA SER A 297 -7.13 53.19 -18.31
C SER A 297 -8.32 52.25 -18.07
N SER A 298 -8.69 52.06 -16.81
CA SER A 298 -9.77 51.16 -16.39
C SER A 298 -11.14 51.83 -16.33
N GLU A 299 -12.16 51.12 -16.81
CA GLU A 299 -13.55 51.27 -16.34
C GLU A 299 -14.01 49.95 -15.69
N PRO A 300 -14.76 49.98 -14.58
CA PRO A 300 -15.17 48.78 -13.87
C PRO A 300 -16.49 48.22 -14.42
N ASN A 301 -16.49 46.96 -14.88
CA ASN A 301 -17.72 46.23 -15.18
C ASN A 301 -17.92 45.07 -14.19
N THR A 302 -18.92 45.20 -13.33
CA THR A 302 -19.24 44.23 -12.28
C THR A 302 -20.22 43.16 -12.77
N THR A 303 -19.79 41.90 -12.85
CA THR A 303 -20.73 40.77 -12.89
C THR A 303 -20.15 39.54 -12.20
N THR A 304 -20.77 39.11 -11.10
CA THR A 304 -20.41 37.91 -10.34
C THR A 304 -21.16 36.69 -10.89
N GLY A 305 -20.43 35.77 -11.53
CA GLY A 305 -20.95 34.46 -11.92
C GLY A 305 -20.93 33.45 -10.75
N PRO A 306 -21.87 32.49 -10.70
CA PRO A 306 -21.93 31.52 -9.60
C PRO A 306 -20.84 30.44 -9.70
N ALA A 307 -20.39 29.95 -8.55
CA ALA A 307 -19.40 28.88 -8.46
C ALA A 307 -19.89 27.59 -9.13
N LYS A 308 -19.11 27.06 -10.09
CA LYS A 308 -19.35 25.74 -10.70
C LYS A 308 -18.93 24.63 -9.73
N LYS A 309 -19.71 23.56 -9.69
CA LYS A 309 -19.46 22.39 -8.82
C LYS A 309 -18.24 21.60 -9.30
N VAL A 310 -17.44 21.13 -8.36
CA VAL A 310 -16.42 20.08 -8.58
C VAL A 310 -17.11 18.87 -9.21
N LYS A 311 -16.61 18.44 -10.38
CA LYS A 311 -17.15 17.29 -11.12
C LYS A 311 -16.07 16.22 -11.21
N ILE A 312 -16.06 15.31 -10.24
CA ILE A 312 -15.25 14.10 -10.32
C ILE A 312 -15.81 13.25 -11.46
N THR A 313 -15.07 13.13 -12.56
CA THR A 313 -15.38 12.23 -13.68
C THR A 313 -14.39 11.08 -13.70
N THR A 314 -14.81 9.92 -13.20
CA THR A 314 -14.24 8.64 -13.60
C THR A 314 -14.92 8.21 -14.91
N GLU A 315 -14.19 8.26 -16.02
CA GLU A 315 -14.61 7.55 -17.23
C GLU A 315 -14.43 6.05 -16.99
N GLY A 316 -15.48 5.44 -16.44
CA GLY A 316 -15.61 4.00 -16.40
C GLY A 316 -15.99 3.48 -17.78
N THR A 317 -15.02 2.87 -18.48
CA THR A 317 -15.34 1.61 -19.14
C THR A 317 -15.78 0.64 -18.05
N GLU A 318 -16.91 -0.05 -18.23
CA GLU A 318 -17.28 -1.17 -17.37
C GLU A 318 -16.24 -2.28 -17.55
N LEU A 319 -15.22 -2.27 -16.69
CA LEU A 319 -14.36 -3.40 -16.42
C LEU A 319 -14.94 -4.10 -15.20
N ASP A 320 -15.46 -5.30 -15.44
CA ASP A 320 -15.84 -6.25 -14.39
C ASP A 320 -14.61 -6.53 -13.48
N GLY A 321 -14.88 -6.88 -12.23
CA GLY A 321 -13.94 -6.66 -11.13
C GLY A 321 -12.62 -7.44 -11.22
N GLY A 322 -11.53 -6.81 -10.75
CA GLY A 322 -10.28 -7.50 -10.45
C GLY A 322 -9.01 -6.71 -10.74
N GLY A 323 -8.42 -6.11 -9.70
CA GLY A 323 -7.03 -5.58 -9.73
C GLY A 323 -5.97 -6.67 -9.80
N GLY A 324 -6.12 -7.62 -10.72
CA GLY A 324 -5.19 -8.73 -10.95
C GLY A 324 -4.08 -8.31 -11.90
N ALA A 325 -2.82 -8.49 -11.48
CA ALA A 325 -1.68 -8.30 -12.38
C ALA A 325 -1.79 -9.24 -13.61
N ALA A 326 -1.48 -8.69 -14.78
CA ALA A 326 -1.71 -9.28 -16.09
C ALA A 326 -1.51 -10.81 -16.19
N ALA A 327 -2.57 -11.49 -16.65
CA ALA A 327 -2.54 -12.85 -17.14
C ALA A 327 -3.23 -12.86 -18.51
N ALA A 328 -2.55 -13.41 -19.52
CA ALA A 328 -3.15 -13.61 -20.84
C ALA A 328 -3.97 -14.91 -20.86
N GLU A 329 -5.18 -14.86 -21.41
CA GLU A 329 -5.99 -16.06 -21.70
C GLU A 329 -5.37 -16.84 -22.87
N ASN A 330 -5.44 -18.17 -23.00
CA ASN A 330 -6.64 -19.00 -22.91
C ASN A 330 -6.28 -20.50 -22.78
N GLY A 331 -7.18 -21.33 -22.24
CA GLY A 331 -7.01 -22.79 -22.20
C GLY A 331 -7.77 -23.49 -21.07
N SER A 332 -9.03 -23.84 -21.29
CA SER A 332 -9.94 -24.37 -20.27
C SER A 332 -9.73 -25.86 -19.93
N HIS A 333 -8.98 -26.13 -18.86
CA HIS A 333 -9.01 -27.44 -18.18
C HIS A 333 -9.22 -27.28 -16.67
N ARG A 334 -10.32 -27.84 -16.16
CA ARG A 334 -10.60 -27.93 -14.72
C ARG A 334 -9.64 -28.94 -14.08
N GLY A 335 -8.55 -28.46 -13.49
CA GLY A 335 -7.74 -29.23 -12.56
C GLY A 335 -8.50 -29.53 -11.25
N PRO A 336 -8.15 -30.61 -10.52
CA PRO A 336 -8.84 -30.99 -9.29
C PRO A 336 -8.55 -30.01 -8.14
N ALA A 337 -9.49 -29.89 -7.21
CA ALA A 337 -9.32 -29.11 -5.99
C ALA A 337 -8.13 -29.62 -5.15
N TYR A 338 -7.32 -28.71 -4.63
CA TYR A 338 -6.14 -29.04 -3.83
C TYR A 338 -6.55 -29.54 -2.44
N VAL A 339 -6.65 -30.87 -2.28
CA VAL A 339 -6.92 -31.51 -0.99
C VAL A 339 -5.62 -31.59 -0.20
N HIS A 340 -5.61 -30.97 0.98
CA HIS A 340 -4.49 -31.05 1.92
C HIS A 340 -4.22 -32.51 2.30
N PRO A 341 -3.02 -33.07 2.06
CA PRO A 341 -2.70 -34.40 2.56
C PRO A 341 -2.67 -34.35 4.09
N ALA A 342 -3.52 -35.13 4.75
CA ALA A 342 -3.42 -35.34 6.18
C ALA A 342 -2.10 -36.07 6.47
N ARG A 343 -1.23 -35.48 7.31
CA ARG A 343 0.04 -36.08 7.72
C ARG A 343 0.21 -35.99 9.23
N SER A 344 0.81 -37.04 9.79
CA SER A 344 0.90 -37.31 11.22
C SER A 344 1.60 -36.19 12.00
N PRO A 345 1.17 -35.89 13.24
CA PRO A 345 1.96 -35.06 14.14
C PRO A 345 3.20 -35.82 14.61
N PHE A 346 4.36 -35.20 14.40
CA PHE A 346 5.63 -35.42 15.09
C PHE A 346 6.39 -34.08 15.13
#